data_AF-A0A5C3F2I7-F1
#
_entry.id   AF-A0A5C3F2I7-F1
#
_cell.length_a   1.000
_cell.length_b   1.000
_cell.length_c   1.000
_cell.angle_alpha   90.00
_cell.angle_beta   90.00
_cell.angle_gamma   90.00
#
_symmetry.space_group_name_H-M   'P 1'
#
loop_
_entity.id
_entity.type
_entity.pdbx_description
1 polymer ?
#
loop_
_entity_poly.entity_id
_entity_poly.type
_entity_poly.pdbx_seq_one_letter_code
_entity_poly.pdbx_strand_id
1 'polypeptide(L)'
;MSNQAGTSSSSPLSSFSAAPQQHTESTGSITPLVSATQRLNALYALTTGESTALLPPRSTPSGEATPTATGMWMGSATRRLSSIESQLAHIVSGDRALRRFLHDWQKTSSLLNLGFYAADVNASTMAYDAQLALCLEMEPDLVKALADLQEVQELNRRNVVDARALDQCEKLAPRLVNLLNLDAEEEKAFANRQKRAWQIVERYHSFINTLSQLFITLDQQLAHLESAVAKEERRRDDRPAPVLPI
;
A
#
# COMPACT_ATOMS: atom_id res chain seq x y z
N MET A 1 22.14 -75.29 -2.85
CA MET A 1 21.57 -76.04 -1.71
C MET A 1 20.36 -75.23 -1.26
N SER A 2 19.13 -75.56 -1.68
CA SER A 2 18.24 -76.54 -1.03
C SER A 2 17.95 -76.15 0.42
N ASN A 3 16.73 -76.09 0.94
CA ASN A 3 15.42 -76.57 0.46
C ASN A 3 14.31 -76.02 1.38
N GLN A 4 13.11 -75.87 0.81
CA GLN A 4 11.77 -76.22 1.34
C GLN A 4 11.26 -75.54 2.63
N ALA A 5 10.06 -74.96 2.76
CA ALA A 5 8.69 -75.17 2.22
C ALA A 5 7.73 -75.58 3.36
N GLY A 6 6.53 -74.97 3.36
CA GLY A 6 5.29 -75.49 3.96
C GLY A 6 5.12 -75.30 5.48
N THR A 7 3.95 -75.01 6.05
CA THR A 7 2.55 -74.99 5.58
C THR A 7 1.65 -74.45 6.70
N SER A 8 0.58 -73.69 6.35
CA SER A 8 -0.81 -73.66 6.90
C SER A 8 -1.05 -73.56 8.43
N SER A 9 -2.09 -72.95 9.01
CA SER A 9 -3.40 -72.41 8.59
C SER A 9 -4.07 -71.83 9.85
N SER A 10 -4.88 -70.79 9.72
CA SER A 10 -6.26 -70.69 10.23
C SER A 10 -6.64 -69.25 10.56
N SER A 11 -7.55 -68.70 9.76
CA SER A 11 -8.41 -67.59 10.15
C SER A 11 -9.76 -67.89 9.49
N PRO A 12 -10.78 -68.27 10.27
CA PRO A 12 -12.09 -68.55 9.71
C PRO A 12 -12.91 -67.26 9.55
N LEU A 13 -13.50 -67.15 8.36
CA LEU A 13 -14.82 -66.63 8.02
C LEU A 13 -15.61 -65.89 9.11
N SER A 14 -16.03 -64.67 8.78
CA SER A 14 -17.41 -64.23 9.01
C SER A 14 -17.81 -63.21 7.94
N SER A 15 -18.82 -63.60 7.18
CA SER A 15 -19.60 -62.87 6.20
C SER A 15 -20.51 -61.80 6.84
N PHE A 16 -20.54 -60.59 6.28
CA PHE A 16 -21.60 -59.57 6.43
C PHE A 16 -21.36 -58.55 5.29
N SER A 17 -22.09 -58.43 4.19
CA SER A 17 -23.52 -58.19 3.95
C SER A 17 -24.12 -57.05 4.77
N ALA A 18 -24.02 -55.82 4.26
CA ALA A 18 -24.97 -54.69 4.41
C ALA A 18 -24.25 -53.41 3.94
N ALA A 19 -24.70 -52.73 2.90
CA ALA A 19 -25.62 -51.58 2.97
C ALA A 19 -25.08 -50.44 3.87
N PRO A 20 -25.15 -49.18 3.41
CA PRO A 20 -24.67 -48.03 4.17
C PRO A 20 -25.47 -47.92 5.47
N GLN A 21 -24.85 -48.30 6.58
CA GLN A 21 -25.45 -48.18 7.89
C GLN A 21 -25.54 -46.70 8.27
N GLN A 22 -26.75 -46.18 8.08
CA GLN A 22 -27.41 -45.31 9.03
C GLN A 22 -27.08 -45.76 10.46
N HIS A 23 -26.36 -44.93 11.21
CA HIS A 23 -26.48 -44.90 12.66
C HIS A 23 -27.51 -43.83 13.03
N THR A 24 -28.65 -44.35 13.43
CA THR A 24 -29.75 -43.73 14.16
C THR A 24 -29.26 -43.13 15.48
N GLU A 25 -29.72 -41.94 15.87
CA GLU A 25 -30.28 -41.71 17.22
C GLU A 25 -30.92 -40.32 17.36
N SER A 26 -32.17 -40.36 17.84
CA SER A 26 -33.08 -39.25 18.19
C SER A 26 -33.53 -38.34 17.05
N THR A 27 -34.76 -38.60 16.57
CA THR A 27 -35.66 -37.53 16.17
C THR A 27 -35.95 -36.64 17.38
N GLY A 28 -35.03 -35.75 17.72
CA GLY A 28 -35.39 -34.52 18.42
C GLY A 28 -36.23 -33.73 17.43
N SER A 29 -37.52 -33.59 17.70
CA SER A 29 -38.38 -32.68 16.94
C SER A 29 -37.73 -31.31 16.99
N ILE A 30 -37.04 -30.93 15.90
CA ILE A 30 -36.65 -29.55 15.72
C ILE A 30 -37.97 -28.82 15.56
N THR A 31 -38.45 -28.25 16.66
CA THR A 31 -39.63 -27.40 16.67
C THR A 31 -39.44 -26.42 15.52
N PRO A 32 -40.44 -26.18 14.66
CA PRO A 32 -40.28 -25.26 13.53
C PRO A 32 -39.69 -23.92 13.98
N LEU A 33 -39.97 -23.52 15.23
CA LEU A 33 -39.36 -22.39 15.93
C LEU A 33 -37.83 -22.45 16.04
N VAL A 34 -37.24 -23.60 16.39
CA VAL A 34 -35.78 -23.80 16.53
C VAL A 34 -35.08 -23.79 15.16
N SER A 35 -35.72 -24.37 14.14
CA SER A 35 -35.20 -24.28 12.76
C SER A 35 -35.28 -22.84 12.22
N ALA A 36 -36.35 -22.12 12.57
CA ALA A 36 -36.54 -20.74 12.17
C ALA A 36 -35.53 -19.83 12.86
N THR A 37 -35.24 -20.04 14.15
CA THR A 37 -34.22 -19.25 14.86
C THR A 37 -32.81 -19.56 14.37
N GLN A 38 -32.47 -20.80 14.04
CA GLN A 38 -31.19 -21.13 13.39
C GLN A 38 -31.05 -20.47 12.02
N ARG A 39 -32.10 -20.46 11.21
CA ARG A 39 -32.09 -19.80 9.89
C ARG A 39 -32.03 -18.27 10.02
N LEU A 40 -32.71 -17.70 10.99
CA LEU A 40 -32.69 -16.25 11.24
C LEU A 40 -31.31 -15.82 11.77
N ASN A 41 -30.68 -16.64 12.62
CA ASN A 41 -29.31 -16.42 13.07
C ASN A 41 -28.29 -16.60 11.93
N ALA A 42 -28.50 -17.56 11.02
CA ALA A 42 -27.68 -17.71 9.82
C ALA A 42 -27.84 -16.51 8.88
N LEU A 43 -29.06 -16.01 8.69
CA LEU A 43 -29.33 -14.78 7.94
C LEU A 43 -28.72 -13.55 8.61
N TYR A 44 -28.77 -13.49 9.94
CA TYR A 44 -28.11 -12.44 10.70
C TYR A 44 -26.60 -12.48 10.48
N ALA A 45 -25.95 -13.64 10.62
CA ALA A 45 -24.52 -13.81 10.35
C ALA A 45 -24.15 -13.48 8.89
N LEU A 46 -25.00 -13.82 7.93
CA LEU A 46 -24.79 -13.50 6.52
C LEU A 46 -24.92 -12.00 6.21
N THR A 47 -25.77 -11.29 6.95
CA THR A 47 -26.04 -9.85 6.74
C THR A 47 -25.13 -8.95 7.55
N THR A 48 -24.57 -9.43 8.67
CA THR A 48 -23.60 -8.68 9.49
C THR A 48 -22.15 -9.02 9.16
N GLY A 49 -21.88 -10.15 8.50
CA GLY A 49 -20.54 -10.60 8.14
C GLY A 49 -19.71 -11.10 9.32
N GLU A 50 -20.28 -11.20 10.53
CA GLU A 50 -19.60 -11.70 11.73
C GLU A 50 -19.94 -13.18 11.97
N SER A 51 -19.04 -14.07 11.53
CA SER A 51 -19.08 -15.49 11.85
C SER A 51 -18.68 -15.72 13.32
N THR A 52 -19.63 -15.59 14.24
CA THR A 52 -19.44 -16.07 15.63
C THR A 52 -19.69 -17.57 15.68
N ALA A 53 -18.60 -18.31 15.48
CA ALA A 53 -18.54 -19.73 15.79
C ALA A 53 -18.89 -19.96 17.27
N LEU A 54 -19.92 -20.79 17.48
CA LEU A 54 -20.09 -21.79 18.55
C LEU A 54 -19.26 -21.55 19.82
N LEU A 55 -19.87 -21.07 20.91
CA LEU A 55 -19.55 -21.39 22.33
C LEU A 55 -20.58 -20.73 23.28
N PRO A 56 -20.95 -21.34 24.43
CA PRO A 56 -21.95 -20.81 25.37
C PRO A 56 -21.36 -19.82 26.40
N PRO A 57 -22.16 -18.90 26.98
CA PRO A 57 -21.65 -17.85 27.86
C PRO A 57 -21.40 -18.32 29.30
N ARG A 58 -20.27 -17.87 29.85
CA ARG A 58 -19.85 -18.00 31.26
C ARG A 58 -20.51 -16.90 32.11
N SER A 59 -21.09 -17.30 33.24
CA SER A 59 -21.86 -16.48 34.17
C SER A 59 -21.01 -15.68 35.16
N THR A 60 -21.65 -14.62 35.71
CA THR A 60 -21.53 -13.95 37.04
C THR A 60 -21.45 -12.41 36.93
N PRO A 61 -21.89 -11.62 37.95
CA PRO A 61 -23.20 -10.94 37.88
C PRO A 61 -23.13 -9.45 38.28
N SER A 62 -24.30 -8.81 38.39
CA SER A 62 -24.61 -7.60 39.18
C SER A 62 -24.83 -6.31 38.39
N GLY A 63 -26.04 -5.75 38.56
CA GLY A 63 -26.29 -4.31 38.46
C GLY A 63 -27.27 -3.87 37.38
N GLU A 64 -28.51 -3.63 37.82
CA GLU A 64 -29.49 -2.69 37.25
C GLU A 64 -30.30 -3.08 36.00
N ALA A 65 -31.60 -3.26 36.24
CA ALA A 65 -32.65 -3.32 35.25
C ALA A 65 -32.93 -1.93 34.66
N THR A 66 -32.93 -1.83 33.33
CA THR A 66 -33.81 -0.93 32.59
C THR A 66 -34.44 -1.68 31.41
N PRO A 67 -35.70 -1.39 31.04
CA PRO A 67 -36.46 -2.18 30.07
C PRO A 67 -36.22 -1.71 28.62
N THR A 68 -36.48 -2.64 27.67
CA THR A 68 -36.76 -2.42 26.23
C THR A 68 -35.56 -2.30 25.26
N ALA A 69 -34.83 -3.41 25.06
CA ALA A 69 -33.79 -3.53 24.04
C ALA A 69 -34.24 -4.13 22.69
N THR A 70 -35.53 -4.44 22.50
CA THR A 70 -36.01 -5.14 21.28
C THR A 70 -36.33 -4.21 20.10
N GLY A 71 -36.46 -2.90 20.34
CA GLY A 71 -36.73 -1.90 19.28
C GLY A 71 -35.49 -1.26 18.65
N MET A 72 -34.32 -1.35 19.29
CA MET A 72 -33.12 -0.60 18.88
C MET A 72 -32.28 -1.33 17.81
N TRP A 73 -32.41 -2.65 17.68
CA TRP A 73 -31.63 -3.46 16.73
C TRP A 73 -32.26 -3.56 15.34
N MET A 74 -33.60 -3.52 15.25
CA MET A 74 -34.31 -3.49 13.97
C MET A 74 -34.07 -2.16 13.23
N GLY A 75 -33.95 -1.06 13.99
CA GLY A 75 -33.57 0.25 13.46
C GLY A 75 -32.13 0.30 12.92
N SER A 76 -31.20 -0.46 13.49
CA SER A 76 -29.81 -0.51 13.01
C SER A 76 -29.65 -1.32 11.73
N ALA A 77 -30.31 -2.49 11.63
CA ALA A 77 -30.27 -3.34 10.43
C ALA A 77 -30.97 -2.68 9.23
N THR A 78 -32.14 -2.07 9.44
CA THR A 78 -32.85 -1.33 8.39
C THR A 78 -32.12 -0.07 7.95
N ARG A 79 -31.44 0.64 8.87
CA ARG A 79 -30.57 1.78 8.52
C ARG A 79 -29.32 1.38 7.77
N ARG A 80 -28.72 0.23 8.09
CA ARG A 80 -27.56 -0.30 7.35
C ARG A 80 -27.98 -0.81 5.98
N LEU A 81 -29.13 -1.48 5.88
CA LEU A 81 -29.69 -1.90 4.60
C LEU A 81 -30.04 -0.69 3.73
N SER A 82 -30.67 0.35 4.27
CA SER A 82 -30.94 1.58 3.52
C SER A 82 -29.68 2.39 3.21
N SER A 83 -28.64 2.30 4.04
CA SER A 83 -27.32 2.85 3.72
C SER A 83 -26.65 2.11 2.57
N ILE A 84 -26.73 0.78 2.54
CA ILE A 84 -26.18 -0.03 1.45
C ILE A 84 -27.01 0.17 0.17
N GLU A 85 -28.33 0.23 0.29
CA GLU A 85 -29.24 0.51 -0.81
C GLU A 85 -28.99 1.90 -1.39
N SER A 86 -28.80 2.92 -0.55
CA SER A 86 -28.47 4.28 -1.02
C SER A 86 -27.08 4.37 -1.64
N GLN A 87 -26.09 3.66 -1.10
CA GLN A 87 -24.75 3.57 -1.70
C GLN A 87 -24.77 2.82 -3.03
N LEU A 88 -25.50 1.71 -3.11
CA LEU A 88 -25.69 0.94 -4.34
C LEU A 88 -26.46 1.76 -5.37
N ALA A 89 -27.54 2.45 -4.98
CA ALA A 89 -28.29 3.35 -5.85
C ALA A 89 -27.44 4.52 -6.34
N HIS A 90 -26.52 5.04 -5.51
CA HIS A 90 -25.58 6.08 -5.90
C HIS A 90 -24.55 5.56 -6.94
N ILE A 91 -23.99 4.37 -6.73
CA ILE A 91 -23.04 3.74 -7.66
C ILE A 91 -23.74 3.38 -8.98
N VAL A 92 -24.95 2.83 -8.92
CA VAL A 92 -25.78 2.49 -10.07
C VAL A 92 -26.21 3.76 -10.82
N SER A 93 -26.45 4.87 -10.13
CA SER A 93 -26.75 6.16 -10.78
C SER A 93 -25.53 6.76 -11.50
N GLY A 94 -24.31 6.42 -11.09
CA GLY A 94 -23.06 6.84 -11.74
C GLY A 94 -22.80 6.12 -13.06
N ASP A 95 -23.20 4.85 -13.18
CA ASP A 95 -22.89 4.04 -14.36
C ASP A 95 -24.15 3.67 -15.17
N ARG A 96 -24.16 4.04 -16.45
CA ARG A 96 -25.25 3.76 -17.38
C ARG A 96 -25.29 2.28 -17.78
N ALA A 97 -24.15 1.59 -17.76
CA ALA A 97 -24.05 0.17 -18.07
C ALA A 97 -24.67 -0.69 -16.95
N LEU A 98 -24.36 -0.38 -15.69
CA LEU A 98 -24.94 -1.07 -14.53
C LEU A 98 -26.46 -0.91 -14.44
N ARG A 99 -27.01 0.25 -14.81
CA ARG A 99 -28.46 0.45 -14.89
C ARG A 99 -29.15 -0.43 -15.92
N ARG A 100 -28.55 -0.55 -17.11
CA ARG A 100 -29.07 -1.44 -18.17
C ARG A 100 -28.98 -2.90 -17.73
N PHE A 101 -27.86 -3.28 -17.12
CA PHE A 101 -27.64 -4.62 -16.60
C PHE A 101 -28.59 -4.99 -15.47
N LEU A 102 -28.89 -4.09 -14.54
CA LEU A 102 -29.85 -4.33 -13.46
C LEU A 102 -31.30 -4.41 -13.98
N HIS A 103 -31.65 -3.57 -14.95
CA HIS A 103 -32.96 -3.63 -15.62
C HIS A 103 -33.14 -4.94 -16.39
N ASP A 104 -32.09 -5.43 -17.03
CA ASP A 104 -32.06 -6.73 -17.71
C ASP A 104 -31.55 -7.86 -16.81
N TRP A 105 -31.48 -7.67 -15.48
CA TRP A 105 -30.90 -8.66 -14.56
C TRP A 105 -31.65 -9.98 -14.62
N GLN A 106 -32.98 -9.95 -14.75
CA GLN A 106 -33.77 -11.16 -14.88
C GLN A 106 -33.50 -11.92 -16.19
N LYS A 107 -33.12 -11.22 -17.26
CA LYS A 107 -32.71 -11.81 -18.55
C LYS A 107 -31.26 -12.26 -18.56
N THR A 108 -30.40 -11.57 -17.82
CA THR A 108 -28.96 -11.83 -17.74
C THR A 108 -28.65 -12.86 -16.64
N SER A 109 -29.54 -13.05 -15.67
CA SER A 109 -29.40 -14.03 -14.60
C SER A 109 -29.32 -15.47 -15.13
N SER A 110 -29.99 -15.77 -16.24
CA SER A 110 -29.83 -17.06 -16.92
C SER A 110 -28.46 -17.22 -17.57
N LEU A 111 -27.86 -16.13 -18.06
CA LEU A 111 -26.48 -16.10 -18.60
C LEU A 111 -25.42 -16.11 -17.49
N LEU A 112 -25.74 -15.67 -16.27
CA LEU A 112 -24.81 -15.73 -15.14
C LEU A 112 -24.84 -17.09 -14.43
N ASN A 113 -25.84 -17.92 -14.71
CA ASN A 113 -25.92 -19.29 -14.21
C ASN A 113 -25.12 -20.27 -15.09
N LEU A 114 -23.95 -19.81 -15.57
CA LEU A 114 -23.04 -20.59 -16.41
C LEU A 114 -22.51 -21.84 -15.69
N GLY A 115 -22.54 -21.87 -14.36
CA GLY A 115 -22.14 -23.05 -13.57
C GLY A 115 -23.05 -24.27 -13.76
N PHE A 116 -24.30 -24.08 -14.23
CA PHE A 116 -25.22 -25.20 -14.50
C PHE A 116 -25.09 -25.75 -15.92
N TYR A 117 -24.76 -24.91 -16.90
CA TYR A 117 -24.57 -25.34 -18.30
C TYR A 117 -23.13 -25.76 -18.62
N ALA A 118 -22.13 -25.23 -17.91
CA ALA A 118 -20.73 -25.62 -18.11
C ALA A 118 -20.39 -26.99 -17.48
N ALA A 119 -21.19 -27.47 -16.52
CA ALA A 119 -20.96 -28.76 -15.87
C ALA A 119 -21.34 -29.97 -16.75
N ASP A 120 -22.14 -29.77 -17.80
CA ASP A 120 -22.67 -30.88 -18.63
C ASP A 120 -22.11 -30.91 -20.06
N VAL A 121 -21.25 -29.94 -20.43
CA VAL A 121 -20.41 -30.05 -21.63
C VAL A 121 -19.17 -30.86 -21.28
N ASN A 122 -19.39 -32.13 -20.91
CA ASN A 122 -18.33 -33.11 -20.92
C ASN A 122 -17.89 -33.26 -22.38
N ALA A 123 -16.61 -33.07 -22.67
CA ALA A 123 -16.05 -33.27 -24.01
C ALA A 123 -16.41 -34.65 -24.61
N SER A 124 -16.80 -35.63 -23.78
CA SER A 124 -17.24 -36.97 -24.18
C SER A 124 -18.66 -37.08 -24.75
N THR A 125 -19.52 -36.06 -24.64
CA THR A 125 -20.91 -36.09 -25.17
C THR A 125 -21.06 -35.34 -26.50
N MET A 126 -20.03 -34.63 -26.94
CA MET A 126 -20.00 -33.94 -28.24
C MET A 126 -19.70 -34.93 -29.38
N ALA A 127 -20.29 -34.73 -30.56
CA ALA A 127 -19.92 -35.50 -31.75
C ALA A 127 -18.43 -35.31 -32.06
N TYR A 128 -17.74 -36.37 -32.53
CA TYR A 128 -16.29 -36.36 -32.78
C TYR A 128 -15.86 -35.19 -33.69
N ASP A 129 -16.67 -34.85 -34.69
CA ASP A 129 -16.41 -33.73 -35.61
C ASP A 129 -16.49 -32.37 -34.92
N ALA A 130 -17.37 -32.22 -33.92
CA ALA A 130 -17.49 -30.99 -33.14
C ALA A 130 -16.33 -30.85 -32.14
N GLN A 131 -15.83 -31.96 -31.60
CA GLN A 131 -14.62 -31.96 -30.77
C GLN A 131 -13.38 -31.57 -31.60
N LEU A 132 -13.26 -32.09 -32.82
CA LEU A 132 -12.17 -31.74 -33.72
C LEU A 132 -12.21 -30.27 -34.13
N ALA A 133 -13.39 -29.75 -34.47
CA ALA A 133 -13.58 -28.34 -34.80
C ALA A 133 -13.21 -27.43 -33.62
N LEU A 134 -13.63 -27.79 -32.40
CA LEU A 134 -13.27 -27.06 -31.19
C LEU A 134 -11.76 -27.13 -30.90
N CYS A 135 -11.12 -28.28 -31.08
CA CYS A 135 -9.67 -28.40 -30.92
C CYS A 135 -8.89 -27.51 -31.91
N LEU A 136 -9.36 -27.40 -33.15
CA LEU A 136 -8.77 -26.52 -34.16
C LEU A 136 -9.04 -25.03 -33.87
N GLU A 137 -10.21 -24.70 -33.33
CA GLU A 137 -10.53 -23.33 -32.93
C GLU A 137 -9.72 -22.88 -31.69
N MET A 138 -9.46 -23.80 -30.76
CA MET A 138 -8.67 -23.55 -29.55
C MET A 138 -7.15 -23.63 -29.77
N GLU A 139 -6.68 -24.20 -30.87
CA GLU A 139 -5.25 -24.30 -31.21
C GLU A 139 -4.48 -22.97 -31.06
N PRO A 140 -4.90 -21.84 -31.67
CA PRO A 140 -4.17 -20.58 -31.57
C PRO A 140 -4.09 -20.06 -30.13
N ASP A 141 -5.11 -20.32 -29.31
CA ASP A 141 -5.12 -19.88 -27.92
C ASP A 141 -4.27 -20.78 -27.02
N LEU A 142 -4.19 -22.07 -27.32
CA LEU A 142 -3.24 -22.98 -26.67
C LEU A 142 -1.79 -22.64 -27.02
N VAL A 143 -1.51 -22.24 -28.27
CA VAL A 143 -0.18 -21.81 -28.69
C VAL A 143 0.24 -20.53 -27.96
N LYS A 144 -0.66 -19.55 -27.84
CA LYS A 144 -0.42 -18.34 -27.04
C LYS A 144 -0.19 -18.68 -25.57
N ALA A 145 -1.05 -19.49 -24.97
CA ALA A 145 -0.91 -19.90 -23.57
C ALA A 145 0.41 -20.64 -23.32
N LEU A 146 0.88 -21.45 -24.28
CA LEU A 146 2.18 -22.11 -24.20
C LEU A 146 3.35 -21.12 -24.29
N ALA A 147 3.26 -20.12 -25.17
CA ALA A 147 4.24 -19.05 -25.24
C ALA A 147 4.28 -18.22 -23.94
N ASP A 148 3.12 -17.87 -23.40
CA ASP A 148 3.00 -17.14 -22.14
C ASP A 148 3.55 -17.97 -20.96
N LEU A 149 3.29 -19.28 -20.93
CA LEU A 149 3.85 -20.18 -19.92
C LEU A 149 5.37 -20.31 -20.04
N GLN A 150 5.90 -20.31 -21.26
CA GLN A 150 7.35 -20.27 -21.49
C GLN A 150 7.95 -18.96 -21.00
N GLU A 151 7.30 -17.82 -21.28
CA GLU A 151 7.71 -16.52 -20.77
C GLU A 151 7.70 -16.49 -19.24
N VAL A 152 6.63 -16.97 -18.60
CA VAL A 152 6.53 -17.08 -17.14
C VAL A 152 7.62 -18.01 -16.60
N GLN A 153 7.92 -19.12 -17.28
CA GLN A 153 9.00 -20.02 -16.88
C GLN A 153 10.37 -19.34 -17.00
N GLU A 154 10.61 -18.54 -18.04
CA GLU A 154 11.84 -17.76 -18.18
C GLU A 154 11.97 -16.67 -17.10
N LEU A 155 10.88 -15.94 -16.81
CA LEU A 155 10.84 -14.95 -15.75
C LEU A 155 11.05 -15.57 -14.37
N ASN A 156 10.52 -16.78 -14.16
CA ASN A 156 10.75 -17.54 -12.94
C ASN A 156 12.20 -18.06 -12.85
N ARG A 157 12.80 -18.55 -13.94
CA ARG A 157 14.24 -18.92 -13.99
C ARG A 157 15.16 -17.74 -13.71
N ARG A 158 14.76 -16.53 -14.13
CA ARG A 158 15.45 -15.28 -13.82
C ARG A 158 15.16 -14.80 -12.38
N ASN A 159 14.39 -15.54 -11.59
CA ASN A 159 13.96 -15.21 -10.24
C ASN A 159 13.36 -13.80 -10.13
N VAL A 160 12.68 -13.32 -11.17
CA VAL A 160 12.00 -12.01 -11.14
C VAL A 160 10.73 -12.07 -10.29
N VAL A 161 10.11 -13.26 -10.23
CA VAL A 161 8.87 -13.52 -9.49
C VAL A 161 9.15 -13.75 -7.99
N ASP A 162 10.28 -14.36 -7.66
CA ASP A 162 10.77 -14.43 -6.28
C ASP A 162 11.30 -13.05 -5.88
N ALA A 163 10.39 -12.22 -5.40
CA ALA A 163 10.56 -10.87 -4.91
C ALA A 163 11.47 -10.76 -3.67
N ARG A 164 12.46 -11.63 -3.52
CA ARG A 164 13.47 -11.60 -2.46
C ARG A 164 14.28 -10.30 -2.46
N ALA A 165 14.35 -9.62 -3.61
CA ALA A 165 14.88 -8.27 -3.74
C ALA A 165 13.89 -7.20 -3.24
N LEU A 166 12.57 -7.41 -3.37
CA LEU A 166 11.53 -6.50 -2.88
C LEU A 166 11.49 -6.49 -1.35
N ASP A 167 11.59 -7.66 -0.71
CA ASP A 167 11.70 -7.76 0.76
C ASP A 167 12.94 -7.04 1.31
N GLN A 168 14.01 -6.99 0.52
CA GLN A 168 15.20 -6.20 0.85
C GLN A 168 14.93 -4.72 0.63
N CYS A 169 14.29 -4.33 -0.48
CA CYS A 169 13.90 -2.95 -0.73
C CYS A 169 12.98 -2.38 0.35
N GLU A 170 12.03 -3.16 0.87
CA GLU A 170 11.14 -2.75 1.97
C GLU A 170 11.94 -2.50 3.26
N LYS A 171 12.93 -3.36 3.56
CA LYS A 171 13.85 -3.14 4.70
C LYS A 171 14.79 -1.94 4.49
N LEU A 172 15.13 -1.62 3.24
CA LEU A 172 15.98 -0.47 2.90
C LEU A 172 15.21 0.85 2.88
N ALA A 173 13.89 0.84 2.66
CA ALA A 173 13.05 2.03 2.62
C ALA A 173 13.18 2.93 3.87
N PRO A 174 13.07 2.44 5.12
CA PRO A 174 13.24 3.30 6.30
C PRO A 174 14.66 3.86 6.41
N ARG A 175 15.68 3.09 5.98
CA ARG A 175 17.07 3.57 5.97
C ARG A 175 17.25 4.70 4.96
N LEU A 176 16.62 4.63 3.80
CA LEU A 176 16.68 5.66 2.77
C LEU A 176 15.98 6.95 3.23
N VAL A 177 14.84 6.84 3.90
CA VAL A 177 14.15 7.98 4.50
C VAL A 177 15.03 8.65 5.57
N ASN A 178 15.69 7.85 6.42
CA ASN A 178 16.60 8.39 7.43
C ASN A 178 17.80 9.10 6.80
N LEU A 179 18.39 8.54 5.74
CA LEU A 179 19.49 9.17 5.02
C LEU A 179 19.06 10.47 4.35
N LEU A 180 17.87 10.50 3.74
CA LEU A 180 17.32 11.70 3.12
C LEU A 180 17.07 12.82 4.13
N ASN A 181 16.57 12.46 5.32
CA ASN A 181 16.38 13.43 6.41
C ASN A 181 17.73 13.97 6.91
N LEU A 182 18.73 13.10 7.06
CA LEU A 182 20.07 13.48 7.50
C LEU A 182 20.74 14.41 6.48
N ASP A 183 20.62 14.10 5.18
CA ASP A 183 21.12 14.95 4.09
C ASP A 183 20.46 16.33 4.10
N ALA A 184 19.13 16.39 4.29
CA ALA A 184 18.40 17.65 4.41
C ALA A 184 18.80 18.48 5.64
N GLU A 185 19.19 17.83 6.75
CA GLU A 185 19.75 18.51 7.92
C GLU A 185 21.17 19.02 7.67
N GLU A 186 22.00 18.22 7.01
CA GLU A 186 23.36 18.58 6.63
C GLU A 186 23.39 19.76 5.66
N GLU A 187 22.49 19.79 4.67
CA GLU A 187 22.36 20.89 3.72
C GLU A 187 22.02 22.20 4.44
N LYS A 188 21.09 22.18 5.40
CA LYS A 188 20.76 23.35 6.24
C LYS A 188 21.95 23.79 7.08
N ALA A 189 22.67 22.84 7.68
CA ALA A 189 23.87 23.12 8.46
C ALA A 189 25.00 23.70 7.60
N PHE A 190 25.15 23.22 6.37
CA PHE A 190 26.11 23.72 5.38
C PHE A 190 25.76 25.14 4.94
N ALA A 191 24.50 25.41 4.57
CA ALA A 191 24.03 26.73 4.20
C ALA A 191 24.25 27.76 5.33
N ASN A 192 24.00 27.38 6.58
CA ASN A 192 24.26 28.23 7.74
C ASN A 192 25.76 28.53 7.93
N ARG A 193 26.63 27.52 7.76
CA ARG A 193 28.08 27.72 7.80
C ARG A 193 28.57 28.61 6.67
N GLN A 194 28.04 28.41 5.46
CA GLN A 194 28.35 29.22 4.30
C GLN A 194 27.93 30.68 4.51
N LYS A 195 26.74 30.93 5.06
CA LYS A 195 26.29 32.27 5.40
C LYS A 195 27.22 32.96 6.40
N ARG A 196 27.68 32.24 7.43
CA ARG A 196 28.66 32.78 8.39
C ARG A 196 30.00 33.09 7.72
N ALA A 197 30.48 32.21 6.85
CA ALA A 197 31.71 32.46 6.10
C ALA A 197 31.58 33.71 5.21
N TRP A 198 30.47 33.85 4.50
CA TRP A 198 30.18 35.05 3.69
C TRP A 198 30.14 36.33 4.53
N GLN A 199 29.51 36.30 5.71
CA GLN A 199 29.50 37.47 6.61
C GLN A 199 30.91 37.88 7.06
N ILE A 200 31.80 36.92 7.29
CA ILE A 200 33.21 37.21 7.63
C ILE A 200 33.92 37.85 6.44
N VAL A 201 33.75 37.29 5.24
CA VAL A 201 34.34 37.83 4.01
C VAL A 201 33.82 39.23 3.72
N GLU A 202 32.52 39.47 3.88
CA GLU A 202 31.88 40.78 3.69
C GLU A 202 32.42 41.80 4.70
N ARG A 203 32.53 41.42 5.97
CA ARG A 203 33.12 42.29 7.01
C ARG A 203 34.58 42.60 6.71
N TYR A 204 35.36 41.62 6.25
CA TYR A 204 36.74 41.80 5.87
C TYR A 204 36.89 42.74 4.68
N HIS A 205 36.04 42.58 3.65
CA HIS A 205 36.00 43.46 2.50
C HIS A 205 35.64 44.90 2.89
N SER A 206 34.63 45.07 3.74
CA SER A 206 34.27 46.39 4.30
C SER A 206 35.44 47.02 5.07
N PHE A 207 36.14 46.23 5.91
CA PHE A 207 37.30 46.70 6.65
C PHE A 207 38.46 47.11 5.73
N ILE A 208 38.77 46.35 4.68
CA ILE A 208 39.78 46.75 3.69
C ILE A 208 39.37 48.04 3.00
N ASN A 209 38.10 48.16 2.62
CA ASN A 209 37.62 49.35 1.93
C ASN A 209 37.74 50.60 2.82
N THR A 210 37.37 50.52 4.10
CA THR A 210 37.56 51.64 5.04
C THR A 210 39.04 51.94 5.29
N LEU A 211 39.88 50.91 5.42
CA LEU A 211 41.34 51.08 5.56
C LEU A 211 41.93 51.77 4.32
N SER A 212 41.53 51.36 3.12
CA SER A 212 41.97 51.97 1.87
C SER A 212 41.53 53.43 1.78
N GLN A 213 40.29 53.73 2.19
CA GLN A 213 39.82 55.12 2.25
C GLN A 213 40.63 55.95 3.24
N LEU A 214 40.95 55.40 4.42
CA LEU A 214 41.79 56.07 5.41
C LEU A 214 43.20 56.36 4.88
N PHE A 215 43.80 55.42 4.14
CA PHE A 215 45.10 55.65 3.52
C PHE A 215 45.05 56.75 2.46
N ILE A 216 43.99 56.80 1.64
CA ILE A 216 43.81 57.86 0.65
C ILE A 216 43.64 59.22 1.34
N THR A 217 42.86 59.31 2.42
CA THR A 217 42.69 60.58 3.15
C THR A 217 43.97 61.03 3.83
N LEU A 218 44.74 60.09 4.40
CA LEU A 218 46.03 60.38 5.01
C LEU A 218 47.05 60.88 3.97
N ASP A 219 47.10 60.25 2.79
CA ASP A 219 47.96 60.68 1.69
C ASP A 219 47.61 62.10 1.22
N GLN A 220 46.31 62.42 1.09
CA GLN A 220 45.85 63.77 0.76
C GLN A 220 46.24 64.82 1.82
N GLN A 221 46.12 64.47 3.11
CA GLN A 221 46.53 65.36 4.20
C GLN A 221 48.04 65.59 4.22
N LEU A 222 48.82 64.53 3.97
CA LEU A 222 50.26 64.59 3.92
C LEU A 222 50.72 65.46 2.74
N ALA A 223 50.16 65.25 1.55
CA ALA A 223 50.41 66.10 0.38
C ALA A 223 50.03 67.57 0.62
N HIS A 224 48.93 67.84 1.35
CA HIS A 224 48.55 69.20 1.71
C HIS A 224 49.58 69.85 2.65
N LEU A 225 50.04 69.13 3.69
CA LEU A 225 51.07 69.61 4.61
C LEU A 225 52.40 69.85 3.90
N GLU A 226 52.84 68.92 3.05
CA GLU A 226 54.04 69.09 2.22
C GLU A 226 53.93 70.34 1.35
N SER A 227 52.78 70.57 0.70
CA SER A 227 52.55 71.77 -0.10
C SER A 227 52.58 73.06 0.73
N ALA A 228 52.12 73.02 1.97
CA ALA A 228 52.11 74.17 2.88
C ALA A 228 53.54 74.48 3.36
N VAL A 229 54.32 73.46 3.72
CA VAL A 229 55.73 73.60 4.09
C VAL A 229 56.53 74.14 2.91
N ALA A 230 56.37 73.56 1.72
CA ALA A 230 57.07 74.03 0.51
C ALA A 230 56.74 75.49 0.16
N LYS A 231 55.50 75.94 0.40
CA LYS A 231 55.12 77.35 0.24
C LYS A 231 55.81 78.25 1.26
N GLU A 232 55.92 77.80 2.51
CA GLU A 232 56.56 78.57 3.57
C GLU A 232 58.09 78.63 3.42
N GLU A 233 58.71 77.55 2.95
CA GLU A 233 60.13 77.53 2.59
C GLU A 233 60.43 78.52 1.46
N ARG A 234 59.64 78.51 0.38
CA ARG A 234 59.78 79.49 -0.70
C ARG A 234 59.63 80.94 -0.21
N ARG A 235 58.66 81.21 0.68
CA ARG A 235 58.51 82.55 1.30
C ARG A 235 59.71 82.98 2.13
N ARG A 236 60.38 82.02 2.79
CA ARG A 236 61.61 82.30 3.56
C ARG A 236 62.78 82.59 2.63
N ASP A 237 62.93 81.81 1.56
CA ASP A 237 63.99 82.01 0.56
C ASP A 237 63.81 83.32 -0.22
N ASP A 238 62.56 83.68 -0.53
CA ASP A 238 62.20 84.94 -1.21
C ASP A 238 62.30 86.17 -0.30
N ARG A 239 62.58 86.01 1.01
CA ARG A 239 62.77 87.15 1.92
C ARG A 239 64.22 87.65 1.80
N PRO A 240 64.48 88.78 1.13
CA PRO A 240 65.84 89.30 1.01
C PRO A 240 66.38 89.64 2.41
N ALA A 241 67.65 89.31 2.63
CA ALA A 241 68.35 89.53 3.91
C ALA A 241 68.17 90.97 4.40
N PRO A 242 67.97 91.20 5.72
CA PRO A 242 67.82 92.54 6.25
C PRO A 242 69.10 93.33 5.98
N VAL A 243 69.00 94.33 5.11
CA VAL A 243 70.06 95.32 4.89
C VAL A 243 70.20 96.10 6.19
N LEU A 244 71.28 95.85 6.92
CA LEU A 244 71.62 96.61 8.11
C LEU A 244 71.92 98.06 7.70
N PRO A 245 71.29 99.06 8.32
CA PRO A 245 71.65 100.46 8.10
C PRO A 245 73.05 100.71 8.70
N ILE A 246 73.96 101.18 7.84
CA ILE A 246 75.31 101.67 8.19
C ILE A 246 75.20 103.08 8.74
#